data_AF-A0A6V7WKI6-F1
#
_entry.id   AF-A0A6V7WKI6-F1
#
_cell.length_a   1.000
_cell.length_b   1.000
_cell.length_c   1.000
_cell.angle_alpha   90.00
_cell.angle_beta   90.00
_cell.angle_gamma   90.00
#
_symmetry.space_group_name_H-M   'P 1'
#
loop_
_entity.id
_entity.type
_entity.pdbx_description
1 polymer ?
#
loop_
_entity_poly.entity_id
_entity_poly.type
_entity_poly.pdbx_seq_one_letter_code
_entity_poly.pdbx_strand_id
1 'polypeptide(L)'
;MLIIFTFLAEFYGPYKPVKVVGLHLLRGYLPACDWIKPDDEDVKKYAKLWHTDNKEDLIIHHDIGNDEKRIIDRCSFYGKYELGEHGHPINPIARTGFIKRGELYQWGPSKGVGAILYTINEYKEFMFLGVLNGRYERPEDRRITTPGGYVNPREEFEDAAKRELIEEGLANKKIGGEKEKAEYEKHLKELMGDGEVVIFGYHDAKQTNTDNSWSESVTYAFRIDHKDLNKFEAAEGDDAIKAMWMTIKVDEDSAEVKSLMEKAMNDGSEFLYLLDTKITNMFSIEEKMDFVLKTFKVCRIEHVADGKSEGTEEIVIEETGESSSSKAETSKKVPVPICLKMNDKKTMNMEGVARLFLVKLYGEMPFLEFLEKQKSNQGTYVVKREKVPTAITGKKRLHGEASDTHHGHGKGKKSSRPPSKKRSGSPTKGH
;
A
#
# COMPACT_ATOMS: atom_id res chain seq x y z
N MET A 1 8.86 40.16 0.80
CA MET A 1 9.51 39.06 0.07
C MET A 1 10.59 38.35 0.91
N LEU A 2 10.48 38.32 2.25
CA LEU A 2 11.50 37.74 3.14
C LEU A 2 10.92 37.00 4.37
N ILE A 3 9.64 36.59 4.34
CA ILE A 3 8.95 35.93 5.47
C ILE A 3 8.52 34.48 5.14
N ILE A 4 8.80 33.99 3.93
CA ILE A 4 8.38 32.65 3.48
C ILE A 4 9.50 31.58 3.65
N PHE A 5 10.75 31.99 3.91
CA PHE A 5 11.90 31.07 3.95
C PHE A 5 12.06 30.25 5.24
N THR A 6 11.31 30.54 6.31
CA THR A 6 11.63 30.00 7.65
C THR A 6 10.94 28.68 8.01
N PHE A 7 9.93 28.23 7.25
CA PHE A 7 9.06 27.13 7.72
C PHE A 7 9.48 25.71 7.31
N LEU A 8 10.39 25.56 6.34
CA LEU A 8 10.91 24.26 5.87
C LEU A 8 12.27 23.89 6.51
N ALA A 9 13.07 24.88 6.88
CA ALA A 9 14.42 24.70 7.40
C ALA A 9 14.47 24.07 8.80
N GLU A 10 13.42 24.24 9.61
CA GLU A 10 13.38 23.72 10.99
C GLU A 10 13.15 22.21 11.05
N PHE A 11 12.72 21.54 9.98
CA PHE A 11 12.35 20.11 10.04
C PHE A 11 13.36 19.18 9.37
N TYR A 12 13.88 19.57 8.20
CA TYR A 12 14.76 18.73 7.38
C TYR A 12 16.17 19.32 7.19
N GLY A 13 16.48 20.42 7.90
CA GLY A 13 17.61 21.27 7.56
C GLY A 13 17.36 22.05 6.26
N PRO A 14 18.35 22.79 5.74
CA PRO A 14 18.22 23.44 4.44
C PRO A 14 17.89 22.39 3.37
N TYR A 15 16.98 22.71 2.44
CA TYR A 15 16.62 21.86 1.30
C TYR A 15 17.90 21.36 0.59
N LYS A 16 18.20 20.07 0.77
CA LYS A 16 19.36 19.38 0.20
C LYS A 16 18.85 18.19 -0.62
N PRO A 17 18.31 18.45 -1.82
CA PRO A 17 17.73 17.39 -2.61
C PRO A 17 18.76 16.36 -3.03
N VAL A 18 18.38 15.09 -2.97
CA VAL A 18 19.19 14.00 -3.53
C VAL A 18 18.94 13.93 -5.03
N LYS A 19 20.02 13.78 -5.82
CA LYS A 19 19.91 13.51 -7.26
C LYS A 19 19.48 12.07 -7.48
N VAL A 20 18.32 11.85 -8.09
CA VAL A 20 17.78 10.50 -8.36
C VAL A 20 17.29 10.42 -9.79
N VAL A 21 17.71 9.44 -10.58
CA VAL A 21 17.23 9.31 -11.97
C VAL A 21 16.05 8.35 -12.01
N GLY A 22 14.90 8.80 -12.53
CA GLY A 22 13.69 7.97 -12.67
C GLY A 22 13.83 6.91 -13.76
N LEU A 23 14.01 5.64 -13.35
CA LEU A 23 14.25 4.53 -14.29
C LEU A 23 13.03 4.18 -15.17
N HIS A 24 11.78 4.33 -14.69
CA HIS A 24 10.59 4.11 -15.54
C HIS A 24 10.47 5.20 -16.60
N LEU A 25 10.70 6.47 -16.20
CA LEU A 25 10.73 7.62 -17.11
C LEU A 25 11.78 7.45 -18.23
N LEU A 26 12.93 6.83 -17.94
CA LEU A 26 13.95 6.49 -18.94
C LEU A 26 13.56 5.33 -19.86
N ARG A 27 12.75 4.38 -19.37
CA ARG A 27 12.39 3.14 -20.07
C ARG A 27 11.10 3.26 -20.89
N GLY A 28 10.37 4.37 -20.78
CA GLY A 28 9.21 4.69 -21.62
C GLY A 28 8.03 3.73 -21.42
N TYR A 29 7.82 3.23 -20.20
CA TYR A 29 6.76 2.25 -19.93
C TYR A 29 5.42 2.98 -19.72
N LEU A 30 4.44 2.73 -20.60
CA LEU A 30 3.02 3.04 -20.38
C LEU A 30 2.25 1.75 -20.67
N PRO A 31 1.46 1.24 -19.71
CA PRO A 31 0.04 1.61 -19.76
C PRO A 31 -0.69 1.59 -18.39
N ALA A 32 -1.72 2.41 -18.24
CA ALA A 32 -2.89 2.03 -17.46
C ALA A 32 -4.13 2.82 -17.90
N CYS A 33 -5.15 2.09 -18.36
CA CYS A 33 -6.41 2.64 -18.87
C CYS A 33 -7.40 3.04 -17.77
N ASP A 34 -7.15 2.61 -16.52
CA ASP A 34 -8.09 2.77 -15.40
C ASP A 34 -7.57 3.70 -14.29
N TRP A 35 -6.49 4.44 -14.55
CA TRP A 35 -5.94 5.39 -13.58
C TRP A 35 -6.80 6.66 -13.47
N ILE A 36 -6.74 7.29 -12.29
CA ILE A 36 -7.32 8.62 -12.06
C ILE A 36 -6.85 9.55 -13.19
N LYS A 37 -7.79 10.25 -13.84
CA LYS A 37 -7.50 11.14 -14.95
C LYS A 37 -6.41 12.15 -14.56
N PRO A 38 -5.40 12.37 -15.43
CA PRO A 38 -4.32 13.30 -15.14
C PRO A 38 -4.83 14.73 -14.92
N ASP A 39 -4.18 15.46 -14.01
CA ASP A 39 -4.28 16.92 -13.90
C ASP A 39 -4.07 17.63 -15.25
N ASP A 40 -4.58 18.84 -15.37
CA ASP A 40 -4.23 19.76 -16.46
C ASP A 40 -2.79 20.28 -16.33
N GLU A 41 -2.18 20.60 -17.46
CA GLU A 41 -0.83 21.18 -17.55
C GLU A 41 -0.78 22.64 -17.07
N ASP A 42 -1.86 23.44 -17.18
CA ASP A 42 -1.87 24.81 -16.63
C ASP A 42 -2.09 24.80 -15.11
N VAL A 43 -0.97 24.76 -14.37
CA VAL A 43 -0.98 24.75 -12.91
C VAL A 43 -1.49 26.05 -12.26
N LYS A 44 -1.61 27.15 -13.01
CA LYS A 44 -2.04 28.45 -12.44
C LYS A 44 -3.46 28.37 -11.87
N LYS A 45 -4.30 27.51 -12.42
CA LYS A 45 -5.66 27.30 -11.91
C LYS A 45 -5.69 26.70 -10.49
N TYR A 46 -4.63 25.99 -10.10
CA TYR A 46 -4.49 25.40 -8.77
C TYR A 46 -3.88 26.37 -7.73
N ALA A 47 -3.59 27.62 -8.09
CA ALA A 47 -2.90 28.57 -7.22
C ALA A 47 -3.52 28.75 -5.82
N LYS A 48 -4.85 28.56 -5.70
CA LYS A 48 -5.59 28.63 -4.42
C LYS A 48 -5.82 27.28 -3.74
N LEU A 49 -5.45 26.18 -4.41
CA LEU A 49 -5.69 24.81 -3.98
C LEU A 49 -4.43 24.14 -3.42
N TRP A 50 -3.24 24.72 -3.64
CA TRP A 50 -2.01 24.20 -3.05
C TRP A 50 -2.08 24.17 -1.52
N HIS A 51 -1.57 23.08 -0.94
CA HIS A 51 -1.59 22.84 0.51
C HIS A 51 -3.00 22.79 1.11
N THR A 52 -4.01 22.47 0.29
CA THR A 52 -5.37 22.22 0.77
C THR A 52 -5.72 20.75 0.69
N ASP A 53 -6.44 20.28 1.69
CA ASP A 53 -7.05 18.95 1.75
C ASP A 53 -8.57 19.10 1.58
N ASN A 54 -9.19 18.09 0.98
CA ASN A 54 -10.63 17.95 0.88
C ASN A 54 -11.34 19.16 0.21
N LYS A 55 -10.66 19.83 -0.73
CA LYS A 55 -11.23 20.91 -1.55
C LYS A 55 -11.65 20.41 -2.91
N GLU A 56 -12.80 20.92 -3.38
CA GLU A 56 -13.23 20.70 -4.76
C GLU A 56 -12.20 21.29 -5.72
N ASP A 57 -11.75 20.44 -6.63
CA ASP A 57 -10.91 20.76 -7.77
C ASP A 57 -11.71 20.51 -9.07
N LEU A 58 -11.38 21.23 -10.12
CA LEU A 58 -12.03 21.12 -11.43
C LEU A 58 -11.31 20.05 -12.26
N ILE A 59 -12.03 19.00 -12.66
CA ILE A 59 -11.60 18.12 -13.76
C ILE A 59 -12.01 18.82 -15.04
N ILE A 60 -11.03 19.23 -15.85
CA ILE A 60 -11.34 19.63 -17.22
C ILE A 60 -11.48 18.34 -18.03
N HIS A 61 -12.68 18.06 -18.51
CA HIS A 61 -12.88 16.99 -19.48
C HIS A 61 -12.34 17.46 -20.84
N HIS A 62 -11.81 16.56 -21.65
CA HIS A 62 -11.51 16.88 -23.05
C HIS A 62 -12.79 17.07 -23.91
N ASP A 63 -13.97 16.82 -23.33
CA ASP A 63 -15.27 17.06 -23.94
C ASP A 63 -15.94 18.29 -23.30
N ILE A 64 -16.34 19.25 -24.13
CA ILE A 64 -16.98 20.49 -23.70
C ILE A 64 -18.25 20.18 -22.88
N GLY A 65 -18.30 20.62 -21.62
CA GLY A 65 -19.49 20.59 -20.77
C GLY A 65 -19.62 19.39 -19.82
N ASN A 66 -18.62 18.50 -19.77
CA ASN A 66 -18.58 17.32 -18.89
C ASN A 66 -17.53 17.43 -17.78
N ASP A 67 -17.17 18.65 -17.39
CA ASP A 67 -16.22 18.89 -16.30
C ASP A 67 -16.77 18.30 -14.99
N GLU A 68 -16.06 17.33 -14.42
CA GLU A 68 -16.42 16.69 -13.17
C GLU A 68 -15.73 17.40 -11.98
N LYS A 69 -16.36 17.38 -10.82
CA LYS A 69 -15.71 17.84 -9.59
C LYS A 69 -15.03 16.67 -8.91
N ARG A 70 -13.71 16.73 -8.72
CA ARG A 70 -12.97 15.82 -7.83
C ARG A 70 -12.59 16.53 -6.55
N ILE A 71 -12.37 15.75 -5.50
CA ILE A 71 -11.78 16.25 -4.26
C ILE A 71 -10.37 15.68 -4.20
N ILE A 72 -9.38 16.57 -4.15
CA ILE A 72 -7.96 16.20 -4.10
C ILE A 72 -7.32 16.76 -2.85
N ASP A 73 -6.56 15.90 -2.17
CA ASP A 73 -5.59 16.32 -1.17
C ASP A 73 -4.26 16.71 -1.82
N ARG A 74 -3.97 18.02 -1.85
CA ARG A 74 -2.69 18.55 -2.33
C ARG A 74 -1.70 18.78 -1.18
N CYS A 75 -1.95 18.30 0.03
CA CYS A 75 -1.02 18.40 1.16
C CYS A 75 0.08 17.34 1.05
N SER A 76 1.28 17.66 1.49
CA SER A 76 2.36 16.66 1.64
C SER A 76 2.47 16.21 3.10
N PHE A 77 2.82 14.95 3.33
CA PHE A 77 3.18 14.44 4.67
C PHE A 77 4.43 15.14 5.23
N TYR A 78 5.24 15.76 4.37
CA TYR A 78 6.41 16.60 4.69
C TYR A 78 6.03 18.07 4.85
N GLY A 79 4.77 18.41 4.62
CA GLY A 79 4.20 19.72 4.87
C GLY A 79 4.02 20.61 3.65
N LYS A 80 4.33 21.90 3.83
CA LYS A 80 4.16 22.88 2.75
C LYS A 80 5.39 22.79 1.86
N TYR A 81 5.23 22.26 0.67
CA TYR A 81 6.26 22.29 -0.37
C TYR A 81 6.33 23.65 -1.05
N GLU A 82 7.48 23.94 -1.65
CA GLU A 82 7.70 25.17 -2.40
C GLU A 82 6.97 25.15 -3.75
N LEU A 83 6.63 26.34 -4.26
CA LEU A 83 6.15 26.55 -5.62
C LEU A 83 7.24 27.28 -6.41
N GLY A 84 7.60 26.75 -7.57
CA GLY A 84 8.56 27.37 -8.47
C GLY A 84 8.01 28.63 -9.16
N GLU A 85 8.86 29.27 -9.96
CA GLU A 85 8.57 30.54 -10.65
C GLU A 85 7.29 30.53 -11.50
N HIS A 86 6.88 29.35 -11.98
CA HIS A 86 5.68 29.17 -12.80
C HIS A 86 4.49 28.54 -12.05
N GLY A 87 4.55 28.48 -10.72
CA GLY A 87 3.48 27.95 -9.87
C GLY A 87 3.44 26.42 -9.76
N HIS A 88 4.40 25.71 -10.37
CA HIS A 88 4.53 24.26 -10.23
C HIS A 88 5.06 23.91 -8.84
N PRO A 89 4.54 22.85 -8.19
CA PRO A 89 5.11 22.37 -6.94
C PRO A 89 6.53 21.85 -7.15
N ILE A 90 7.35 21.96 -6.11
CA ILE A 90 8.73 21.48 -6.07
C ILE A 90 8.81 20.30 -5.11
N ASN A 91 9.34 19.19 -5.60
CA ASN A 91 9.55 17.98 -4.80
C ASN A 91 10.41 18.29 -3.56
N PRO A 92 9.88 18.07 -2.34
CA PRO A 92 10.53 18.46 -1.09
C PRO A 92 11.72 17.57 -0.73
N ILE A 93 11.88 16.40 -1.38
CA ILE A 93 12.89 15.39 -1.03
C ILE A 93 13.98 15.26 -2.10
N ALA A 94 13.62 15.26 -3.38
CA ALA A 94 14.54 14.91 -4.46
C ALA A 94 14.51 15.91 -5.62
N ARG A 95 15.65 16.02 -6.31
CA ARG A 95 15.76 16.61 -7.64
C ARG A 95 16.04 15.49 -8.60
N THR A 96 15.08 15.14 -9.42
CA THR A 96 15.17 13.98 -10.28
C THR A 96 15.80 14.29 -11.63
N GLY A 97 15.90 15.58 -11.97
CA GLY A 97 16.34 16.03 -13.30
C GLY A 97 15.25 15.91 -14.36
N PHE A 98 14.04 15.47 -13.98
CA PHE A 98 12.85 15.45 -14.81
C PHE A 98 11.85 16.45 -14.25
N ILE A 99 11.44 17.43 -15.05
CA ILE A 99 10.35 18.36 -14.72
C ILE A 99 9.02 17.81 -15.24
N LYS A 100 7.92 18.48 -14.91
CA LYS A 100 6.54 18.05 -15.18
C LYS A 100 6.14 16.85 -14.34
N ARG A 101 5.03 16.17 -14.67
CA ARG A 101 4.47 15.09 -13.84
C ARG A 101 5.05 13.71 -14.11
N GLY A 102 5.60 13.50 -15.30
CA GLY A 102 5.96 12.14 -15.74
C GLY A 102 4.70 11.28 -15.84
N GLU A 103 4.71 10.13 -15.16
CA GLU A 103 3.61 9.15 -15.15
C GLU A 103 2.60 9.37 -14.01
N LEU A 104 2.88 10.30 -13.09
CA LEU A 104 2.01 10.56 -11.95
C LEU A 104 0.79 11.39 -12.36
N TYR A 105 -0.38 11.01 -11.85
CA TYR A 105 -1.65 11.61 -12.25
C TYR A 105 -1.84 13.03 -11.68
N GLN A 106 -1.19 13.38 -10.55
CA GLN A 106 -1.29 14.71 -9.94
C GLN A 106 -0.03 15.54 -10.09
N TRP A 107 -0.16 16.87 -10.01
CA TRP A 107 0.95 17.74 -9.64
C TRP A 107 1.17 17.74 -8.13
N GLY A 108 2.42 17.69 -7.70
CA GLY A 108 2.77 17.61 -6.28
C GLY A 108 2.63 16.18 -5.73
N PRO A 109 2.14 16.00 -4.49
CA PRO A 109 2.04 14.68 -3.87
C PRO A 109 0.87 13.87 -4.46
N SER A 110 1.17 12.74 -5.09
CA SER A 110 0.20 11.69 -5.43
C SER A 110 0.07 10.74 -4.25
N LYS A 111 -1.15 10.57 -3.73
CA LYS A 111 -1.42 9.82 -2.51
C LYS A 111 -1.69 8.35 -2.79
N GLY A 112 -0.88 7.49 -2.20
CA GLY A 112 -1.07 6.05 -2.18
C GLY A 112 -1.22 5.48 -0.78
N VAL A 113 -1.55 4.20 -0.73
CA VAL A 113 -1.67 3.41 0.48
C VAL A 113 -1.02 2.06 0.29
N GLY A 114 -0.45 1.52 1.36
CA GLY A 114 -0.11 0.11 1.46
C GLY A 114 -0.94 -0.54 2.55
N ALA A 115 -1.17 -1.84 2.44
CA ALA A 115 -1.93 -2.62 3.40
C ALA A 115 -1.18 -3.90 3.78
N ILE A 116 -1.05 -4.14 5.07
CA ILE A 116 -0.47 -5.36 5.62
C ILE A 116 -1.56 -6.10 6.40
N LEU A 117 -2.21 -7.07 5.76
CA LEU A 117 -3.03 -8.04 6.49
C LEU A 117 -2.10 -9.06 7.11
N TYR A 118 -2.11 -9.22 8.43
CA TYR A 118 -1.17 -10.10 9.11
C TYR A 118 -1.80 -10.91 10.24
N THR A 119 -1.14 -12.01 10.57
CA THR A 119 -1.40 -12.81 11.76
C THR A 119 -0.08 -13.32 12.33
N ILE A 120 -0.09 -13.67 13.61
CA ILE A 120 1.01 -14.36 14.28
C ILE A 120 0.42 -15.64 14.87
N ASN A 121 0.99 -16.80 14.53
CA ASN A 121 0.52 -18.07 15.07
C ASN A 121 1.07 -18.34 16.48
N GLU A 122 0.66 -19.45 17.08
CA GLU A 122 1.10 -19.89 18.40
C GLU A 122 2.63 -20.12 18.52
N TYR A 123 3.31 -20.35 17.39
CA TYR A 123 4.77 -20.51 17.29
C TYR A 123 5.50 -19.18 17.06
N LYS A 124 4.81 -18.05 17.16
CA LYS A 124 5.33 -16.70 16.85
C LYS A 124 5.77 -16.51 15.39
N GLU A 125 5.29 -17.33 14.48
CA GLU A 125 5.55 -17.11 13.05
C GLU A 125 4.69 -15.96 12.55
N PHE A 126 5.36 -14.94 12.01
CA PHE A 126 4.70 -13.79 11.42
C PHE A 126 4.29 -14.10 9.98
N MET A 127 2.99 -14.06 9.72
CA MET A 127 2.42 -14.28 8.40
C MET A 127 1.73 -13.02 7.89
N PHE A 128 1.87 -12.71 6.61
CA PHE A 128 1.16 -11.61 5.96
C PHE A 128 0.71 -11.96 4.55
N LEU A 129 -0.32 -11.26 4.07
CA LEU A 129 -0.79 -11.38 2.70
C LEU A 129 0.14 -10.59 1.76
N GLY A 130 0.72 -11.28 0.78
CA GLY A 130 1.54 -10.69 -0.27
C GLY A 130 0.94 -10.94 -1.66
N VAL A 131 1.29 -10.07 -2.60
CA VAL A 131 0.90 -10.16 -4.01
C VAL A 131 2.12 -10.13 -4.91
N LEU A 132 2.10 -10.90 -5.99
CA LEU A 132 3.05 -10.78 -7.09
C LEU A 132 2.47 -9.79 -8.10
N ASN A 133 2.98 -8.56 -8.09
CA ASN A 133 2.54 -7.50 -9.00
C ASN A 133 3.35 -7.50 -10.31
N GLY A 134 2.90 -6.67 -11.26
CA GLY A 134 3.52 -6.52 -12.58
C GLY A 134 2.88 -7.40 -13.64
N ARG A 135 1.55 -7.55 -13.64
CA ARG A 135 0.80 -8.28 -14.69
C ARG A 135 1.11 -7.77 -16.09
N TYR A 136 1.24 -6.45 -16.22
CA TYR A 136 1.56 -5.75 -17.48
C TYR A 136 3.06 -5.46 -17.63
N GLU A 137 3.87 -5.85 -16.64
CA GLU A 137 5.32 -5.72 -16.67
C GLU A 137 5.97 -6.97 -17.26
N ARG A 138 7.22 -6.81 -17.68
CA ARG A 138 8.03 -7.95 -18.11
C ARG A 138 8.26 -8.90 -16.92
N PRO A 139 8.30 -10.23 -17.12
CA PRO A 139 8.47 -11.19 -16.03
C PRO A 139 9.67 -10.92 -15.11
N GLU A 140 10.76 -10.39 -15.66
CA GLU A 140 11.96 -10.01 -14.92
C GLU A 140 11.80 -8.78 -14.02
N ASP A 141 10.80 -7.94 -14.26
CA ASP A 141 10.54 -6.72 -13.48
C ASP A 141 9.52 -6.96 -12.34
N ARG A 142 8.70 -8.02 -12.45
CA ARG A 142 7.72 -8.43 -11.43
C ARG A 142 8.32 -8.59 -10.05
N ARG A 143 7.58 -8.14 -9.04
CA ARG A 143 7.99 -8.14 -7.62
C ARG A 143 6.89 -8.62 -6.71
N ILE A 144 7.30 -9.27 -5.62
CA ILE A 144 6.45 -9.52 -4.47
C ILE A 144 6.34 -8.23 -3.66
N THR A 145 5.11 -7.85 -3.32
CA THR A 145 4.82 -6.68 -2.51
C THR A 145 3.63 -6.93 -1.58
N THR A 146 3.41 -6.00 -0.65
CA THR A 146 2.16 -5.90 0.10
C THR A 146 1.09 -5.26 -0.80
N PRO A 147 -0.19 -5.65 -0.69
CA PRO A 147 -1.26 -4.97 -1.42
C PRO A 147 -1.23 -3.45 -1.23
N GLY A 148 -1.55 -2.70 -2.27
CA GLY A 148 -1.59 -1.25 -2.21
C GLY A 148 -1.83 -0.58 -3.55
N GLY A 149 -2.20 0.69 -3.50
CA GLY A 149 -2.55 1.46 -4.67
C GLY A 149 -2.79 2.92 -4.34
N TYR A 150 -3.40 3.65 -5.28
CA TYR A 150 -3.69 5.07 -5.10
C TYR A 150 -5.00 5.27 -4.36
N VAL A 151 -5.06 6.37 -3.60
CA VAL A 151 -6.28 6.76 -2.89
C VAL A 151 -7.27 7.35 -3.88
N ASN A 152 -8.50 6.85 -3.90
CA ASN A 152 -9.55 7.39 -4.74
C ASN A 152 -10.01 8.77 -4.24
N PRO A 153 -10.57 9.63 -5.12
CA PRO A 153 -11.13 10.90 -4.68
C PRO A 153 -12.17 10.69 -3.57
N ARG A 154 -12.04 11.44 -2.47
CA ARG A 154 -12.92 11.37 -1.27
C ARG A 154 -12.79 10.10 -0.43
N GLU A 155 -11.86 9.22 -0.75
CA GLU A 155 -11.60 8.02 0.03
C GLU A 155 -10.67 8.33 1.20
N GLU A 156 -11.01 7.83 2.39
CA GLU A 156 -10.12 7.91 3.55
C GLU A 156 -8.98 6.89 3.41
N PHE A 157 -7.80 7.21 3.95
CA PHE A 157 -6.61 6.36 3.76
C PHE A 157 -6.77 4.93 4.25
N GLU A 158 -7.43 4.71 5.40
CA GLU A 158 -7.65 3.36 5.92
C GLU A 158 -8.66 2.59 5.05
N ASP A 159 -9.71 3.25 4.58
CA ASP A 159 -10.70 2.65 3.67
C ASP A 159 -10.07 2.26 2.33
N ALA A 160 -9.18 3.12 1.80
CA ALA A 160 -8.37 2.82 0.63
C ALA A 160 -7.47 1.61 0.87
N ALA A 161 -6.78 1.55 2.02
CA ALA A 161 -5.92 0.41 2.34
C ALA A 161 -6.72 -0.90 2.41
N LYS A 162 -7.92 -0.89 3.01
CA LYS A 162 -8.81 -2.06 3.04
C LYS A 162 -9.31 -2.43 1.64
N ARG A 163 -9.66 -1.43 0.80
CA ARG A 163 -10.09 -1.66 -0.59
C ARG A 163 -8.99 -2.33 -1.39
N GLU A 164 -7.79 -1.76 -1.43
CA GLU A 164 -6.65 -2.31 -2.17
C GLU A 164 -6.30 -3.73 -1.73
N LEU A 165 -6.37 -3.99 -0.42
CA LEU A 165 -6.15 -5.33 0.13
C LEU A 165 -7.16 -6.34 -0.42
N ILE A 166 -8.44 -5.96 -0.49
CA ILE A 166 -9.49 -6.85 -1.01
C ILE A 166 -9.39 -6.99 -2.53
N GLU A 167 -9.17 -5.89 -3.24
CA GLU A 167 -9.09 -5.87 -4.70
C GLU A 167 -7.87 -6.62 -5.22
N GLU A 168 -6.68 -6.42 -4.65
CA GLU A 168 -5.45 -7.07 -5.13
C GLU A 168 -5.23 -8.48 -4.56
N GLY A 169 -5.63 -8.69 -3.29
CA GLY A 169 -5.17 -9.84 -2.50
C GLY A 169 -6.25 -10.81 -2.02
N LEU A 170 -7.52 -10.43 -2.01
CA LEU A 170 -8.64 -11.26 -1.52
C LEU A 170 -9.82 -11.30 -2.52
N ALA A 171 -9.52 -11.14 -3.80
CA ALA A 171 -10.51 -11.03 -4.85
C ALA A 171 -11.28 -12.35 -5.01
N ASN A 172 -12.52 -12.41 -4.51
CA ASN A 172 -13.32 -13.61 -4.65
C ASN A 172 -14.03 -13.66 -6.01
N LYS A 173 -13.36 -14.21 -7.02
CA LYS A 173 -13.87 -14.37 -8.39
C LYS A 173 -15.11 -15.26 -8.52
N LYS A 174 -15.47 -16.00 -7.45
CA LYS A 174 -16.69 -16.84 -7.43
C LYS A 174 -17.96 -15.99 -7.19
N ILE A 175 -17.81 -14.75 -6.72
CA ILE A 175 -18.92 -13.83 -6.46
C ILE A 175 -19.19 -13.01 -7.72
N GLY A 176 -20.29 -13.31 -8.41
CA GLY A 176 -20.63 -12.67 -9.68
C GLY A 176 -21.55 -11.45 -9.58
N GLY A 177 -22.29 -11.29 -8.48
CA GLY A 177 -23.24 -10.20 -8.30
C GLY A 177 -22.63 -9.00 -7.56
N GLU A 178 -22.82 -7.77 -8.07
CA GLU A 178 -22.33 -6.53 -7.44
C GLU A 178 -22.76 -6.39 -5.97
N LYS A 179 -24.01 -6.75 -5.66
CA LYS A 179 -24.55 -6.71 -4.29
C LYS A 179 -23.84 -7.71 -3.37
N GLU A 180 -23.64 -8.94 -3.84
CA GLU A 180 -22.95 -9.99 -3.07
C GLU A 180 -21.47 -9.63 -2.87
N LYS A 181 -20.84 -9.03 -3.89
CA LYS A 181 -19.47 -8.52 -3.80
C LYS A 181 -19.36 -7.44 -2.72
N ALA A 182 -20.28 -6.47 -2.73
CA ALA A 182 -20.31 -5.40 -1.72
C ALA A 182 -20.57 -5.95 -0.30
N GLU A 183 -21.44 -6.94 -0.14
CA GLU A 183 -21.70 -7.59 1.15
C GLU A 183 -20.46 -8.37 1.65
N TYR A 184 -19.77 -9.08 0.77
CA TYR A 184 -18.53 -9.79 1.05
C TYR A 184 -17.40 -8.83 1.45
N GLU A 185 -17.17 -7.78 0.67
CA GLU A 185 -16.18 -6.74 0.96
C GLU A 185 -16.45 -6.08 2.32
N LYS A 186 -17.72 -5.74 2.58
CA LYS A 186 -18.11 -5.18 3.88
C LYS A 186 -17.81 -6.15 5.02
N HIS A 187 -18.13 -7.43 4.87
CA HIS A 187 -17.85 -8.44 5.89
C HIS A 187 -16.35 -8.58 6.16
N LEU A 188 -15.52 -8.59 5.12
CA LEU A 188 -14.06 -8.62 5.27
C LEU A 188 -13.55 -7.38 6.00
N LYS A 189 -14.02 -6.19 5.64
CA LYS A 189 -13.65 -4.93 6.32
C LYS A 189 -14.01 -4.95 7.81
N GLU A 190 -15.15 -5.52 8.17
CA GLU A 190 -15.57 -5.70 9.57
C GLU A 190 -14.65 -6.69 10.31
N LEU A 191 -14.28 -7.81 9.68
CA LEU A 191 -13.35 -8.78 10.27
C LEU A 191 -11.92 -8.25 10.43
N MET A 192 -11.47 -7.37 9.54
CA MET A 192 -10.16 -6.72 9.64
C MET A 192 -10.06 -5.74 10.82
N GLY A 193 -11.20 -5.19 11.27
CA GLY A 193 -11.23 -4.18 12.32
C GLY A 193 -10.54 -2.87 11.93
N ASP A 194 -10.11 -2.10 12.92
CA ASP A 194 -9.40 -0.84 12.71
C ASP A 194 -7.93 -1.08 12.37
N GLY A 195 -7.40 -0.32 11.41
CA GLY A 195 -6.01 -0.37 11.00
C GLY A 195 -5.07 0.40 11.93
N GLU A 196 -3.83 -0.09 12.06
CA GLU A 196 -2.76 0.69 12.67
C GLU A 196 -1.83 1.29 11.61
N VAL A 197 -1.45 2.55 11.77
CA VAL A 197 -0.47 3.19 10.88
C VAL A 197 0.92 2.63 11.20
N VAL A 198 1.54 2.00 10.22
CA VAL A 198 2.87 1.38 10.35
C VAL A 198 3.98 2.35 9.97
N ILE A 199 3.81 3.03 8.84
CA ILE A 199 4.76 4.00 8.31
C ILE A 199 4.01 4.93 7.35
N PHE A 200 4.45 6.17 7.23
CA PHE A 200 4.09 7.02 6.10
C PHE A 200 5.31 7.78 5.62
N GLY A 201 5.28 8.23 4.38
CA GLY A 201 6.30 9.12 3.87
C GLY A 201 6.37 9.16 2.37
N TYR A 202 7.51 9.65 1.90
CA TYR A 202 7.86 9.74 0.50
C TYR A 202 8.04 8.33 -0.01
N HIS A 203 7.19 7.94 -0.94
CA HIS A 203 7.22 6.59 -1.46
C HIS A 203 8.37 6.47 -2.44
N ASP A 204 9.26 5.52 -2.16
CA ASP A 204 10.48 5.29 -2.92
C ASP A 204 10.25 4.60 -4.28
N ALA A 205 9.05 4.78 -4.86
CA ALA A 205 8.83 4.74 -6.29
C ALA A 205 9.61 5.87 -7.00
N LYS A 206 10.90 6.01 -6.67
CA LYS A 206 11.95 6.84 -7.27
C LYS A 206 11.91 6.82 -8.79
N GLN A 207 11.35 5.75 -9.34
CA GLN A 207 11.29 5.50 -10.76
C GLN A 207 10.23 6.35 -11.49
N THR A 208 9.17 6.81 -10.82
CA THR A 208 8.09 7.64 -11.41
C THR A 208 8.11 9.10 -10.94
N ASN A 209 8.79 9.39 -9.82
CA ASN A 209 8.85 10.74 -9.25
C ASN A 209 9.62 11.72 -10.16
N THR A 210 9.18 12.96 -10.16
CA THR A 210 9.77 14.11 -10.87
C THR A 210 10.11 15.25 -9.89
N ASP A 211 10.67 16.33 -10.41
CA ASP A 211 10.84 17.60 -9.69
C ASP A 211 9.50 18.26 -9.34
N ASN A 212 8.40 17.90 -10.02
CA ASN A 212 7.09 18.56 -9.86
C ASN A 212 5.94 17.63 -9.49
N SER A 213 6.19 16.33 -9.36
CA SER A 213 5.21 15.35 -8.92
C SER A 213 5.92 14.20 -8.24
N TRP A 214 5.40 13.73 -7.12
CA TRP A 214 6.00 12.65 -6.35
C TRP A 214 4.95 11.82 -5.65
N SER A 215 5.27 10.57 -5.38
CA SER A 215 4.38 9.69 -4.62
C SER A 215 4.64 9.79 -3.12
N GLU A 216 3.57 9.82 -2.35
CA GLU A 216 3.60 9.67 -0.90
C GLU A 216 2.62 8.58 -0.52
N SER A 217 3.00 7.71 0.42
CA SER A 217 2.13 6.64 0.87
C SER A 217 2.10 6.50 2.37
N VAL A 218 0.98 5.97 2.85
CA VAL A 218 0.80 5.52 4.23
C VAL A 218 0.48 4.03 4.21
N THR A 219 1.14 3.26 5.07
CA THR A 219 0.90 1.83 5.21
C THR A 219 0.10 1.58 6.47
N TYR A 220 -1.05 0.90 6.32
CA TYR A 220 -1.84 0.38 7.42
C TYR A 220 -1.57 -1.11 7.62
N ALA A 221 -1.64 -1.56 8.86
CA ALA A 221 -1.68 -2.98 9.18
C ALA A 221 -3.00 -3.36 9.84
N PHE A 222 -3.50 -4.52 9.45
CA PHE A 222 -4.74 -5.12 9.92
C PHE A 222 -4.42 -6.49 10.49
N ARG A 223 -4.65 -6.65 11.79
CA ARG A 223 -4.42 -7.93 12.46
C ARG A 223 -5.67 -8.80 12.36
N ILE A 224 -5.50 -10.04 11.92
CA ILE A 224 -6.52 -11.08 12.04
C ILE A 224 -6.07 -12.14 13.04
N ASP A 225 -7.03 -12.86 13.63
CA ASP A 225 -6.73 -14.04 14.41
C ASP A 225 -6.28 -15.17 13.47
N HIS A 226 -5.25 -15.94 13.88
CA HIS A 226 -4.73 -17.04 13.05
C HIS A 226 -5.80 -18.09 12.73
N LYS A 227 -6.76 -18.30 13.64
CA LYS A 227 -7.91 -19.22 13.43
C LYS A 227 -8.84 -18.78 12.30
N ASP A 228 -8.84 -17.50 11.96
CA ASP A 228 -9.69 -16.89 10.94
C ASP A 228 -8.98 -16.78 9.59
N LEU A 229 -7.74 -17.28 9.46
CA LEU A 229 -6.94 -17.23 8.23
C LEU A 229 -7.70 -17.81 7.02
N ASN A 230 -8.50 -18.84 7.23
CA ASN A 230 -9.33 -19.47 6.20
C ASN A 230 -10.48 -18.58 5.66
N LYS A 231 -10.88 -17.55 6.41
CA LYS A 231 -11.86 -16.55 5.95
C LYS A 231 -11.24 -15.53 4.99
N PHE A 232 -9.90 -15.46 4.97
CA PHE A 232 -9.10 -14.58 4.12
C PHE A 232 -8.34 -15.42 3.09
N GLU A 233 -9.09 -16.10 2.22
CA GLU A 233 -8.53 -16.86 1.10
C GLU A 233 -7.78 -15.90 0.17
N ALA A 234 -6.47 -16.12 0.02
CA ALA A 234 -5.64 -15.31 -0.86
C ALA A 234 -6.07 -15.55 -2.32
N ALA A 235 -6.49 -14.49 -3.00
CA ALA A 235 -6.96 -14.56 -4.37
C ALA A 235 -6.59 -13.28 -5.11
N GLU A 236 -5.95 -13.42 -6.27
CA GLU A 236 -5.45 -12.27 -7.02
C GLU A 236 -6.56 -11.48 -7.69
N GLY A 237 -6.46 -10.17 -7.58
CA GLY A 237 -7.23 -9.21 -8.37
C GLY A 237 -6.89 -9.18 -9.85
N ASP A 238 -7.44 -8.18 -10.51
CA ASP A 238 -7.17 -7.93 -11.93
C ASP A 238 -5.74 -7.43 -12.16
N ASP A 239 -5.12 -6.73 -11.21
CA ASP A 239 -3.76 -6.17 -11.36
C ASP A 239 -2.63 -7.06 -10.80
N ALA A 240 -2.95 -7.90 -9.82
CA ALA A 240 -2.01 -8.87 -9.26
C ALA A 240 -1.97 -10.17 -10.08
N ILE A 241 -0.78 -10.76 -10.26
CA ILE A 241 -0.62 -12.06 -10.95
C ILE A 241 -1.00 -13.22 -10.03
N LYS A 242 -0.70 -13.07 -8.75
CA LYS A 242 -0.92 -14.08 -7.71
C LYS A 242 -1.04 -13.38 -6.37
N ALA A 243 -1.94 -13.84 -5.51
CA ALA A 243 -1.98 -13.49 -4.10
C ALA A 243 -1.58 -14.73 -3.27
N MET A 244 -0.88 -14.52 -2.16
CA MET A 244 -0.41 -15.62 -1.31
C MET A 244 -0.14 -15.17 0.12
N TRP A 245 -0.39 -16.06 1.07
CA TRP A 245 0.12 -15.90 2.42
C TRP A 245 1.63 -16.19 2.42
N MET A 246 2.37 -15.29 3.08
CA MET A 246 3.81 -15.35 3.21
C MET A 246 4.20 -15.40 4.68
N THR A 247 5.25 -16.14 4.99
CA THR A 247 5.83 -16.24 6.33
C THR A 247 7.22 -15.61 6.34
N ILE A 248 7.50 -14.79 7.35
CA ILE A 248 8.84 -14.26 7.60
C ILE A 248 9.68 -15.33 8.29
N LYS A 249 10.85 -15.63 7.73
CA LYS A 249 11.81 -16.59 8.27
C LYS A 249 13.21 -15.99 8.30
N VAL A 250 14.07 -16.53 9.15
CA VAL A 250 15.49 -16.17 9.16
C VAL A 250 16.14 -16.61 7.84
N ASP A 251 16.93 -15.72 7.23
CA ASP A 251 17.79 -16.05 6.11
C ASP A 251 19.11 -16.63 6.60
N GLU A 252 19.14 -17.95 6.76
CA GLU A 252 20.32 -18.74 7.15
C GLU A 252 21.54 -18.50 6.23
N ASP A 253 21.29 -18.02 5.01
CA ASP A 253 22.35 -17.70 4.05
C ASP A 253 22.96 -16.31 4.19
N SER A 254 22.35 -15.42 4.99
CA SER A 254 22.88 -14.09 5.23
C SER A 254 24.19 -14.14 6.05
N ALA A 255 25.12 -13.24 5.73
CA ALA A 255 26.43 -13.21 6.36
C ALA A 255 26.34 -12.98 7.88
N GLU A 256 25.41 -12.10 8.28
CA GLU A 256 25.14 -11.79 9.67
C GLU A 256 24.58 -12.99 10.44
N VAL A 257 23.69 -13.79 9.83
CA VAL A 257 23.13 -15.00 10.45
C VAL A 257 24.19 -16.09 10.56
N LYS A 258 24.98 -16.34 9.51
CA LYS A 258 26.09 -17.30 9.55
C LYS A 258 27.06 -16.98 10.69
N SER A 259 27.43 -15.71 10.84
CA SER A 259 28.29 -15.28 11.95
C SER A 259 27.68 -15.50 13.34
N LEU A 260 26.34 -15.38 13.48
CA LEU A 260 25.65 -15.66 14.74
C LEU A 260 25.52 -17.16 15.00
N MET A 261 25.24 -17.97 13.99
CA MET A 261 25.18 -19.43 14.09
C MET A 261 26.52 -20.03 14.49
N GLU A 262 27.62 -19.53 13.92
CA GLU A 262 28.98 -19.92 14.32
C GLU A 262 29.26 -19.61 15.80
N LYS A 263 28.85 -18.43 16.27
CA LYS A 263 28.98 -18.05 17.69
C LYS A 263 28.11 -18.91 18.61
N ALA A 264 26.94 -19.31 18.15
CA ALA A 264 26.03 -20.22 18.86
C ALA A 264 26.52 -21.67 18.84
N MET A 265 27.66 -21.97 18.20
CA MET A 265 28.14 -23.34 18.01
C MET A 265 27.10 -24.25 17.32
N ASN A 266 26.28 -23.67 16.43
CA ASN A 266 25.12 -24.31 15.78
C ASN A 266 24.03 -24.82 16.75
N ASP A 267 23.98 -24.33 17.99
CA ASP A 267 22.85 -24.55 18.88
C ASP A 267 21.69 -23.60 18.52
N GLY A 268 20.52 -24.16 18.22
CA GLY A 268 19.37 -23.37 17.79
C GLY A 268 18.81 -22.43 18.86
N SER A 269 18.89 -22.83 20.14
CA SER A 269 18.37 -22.00 21.24
C SER A 269 19.30 -20.83 21.55
N GLU A 270 20.60 -21.08 21.56
CA GLU A 270 21.64 -20.05 21.70
C GLU A 270 21.61 -19.09 20.50
N PHE A 271 21.41 -19.61 19.29
CA PHE A 271 21.27 -18.78 18.09
C PHE A 271 20.11 -17.80 18.20
N LEU A 272 18.91 -18.27 18.58
CA LEU A 272 17.75 -17.41 18.76
C LEU A 272 17.99 -16.35 19.85
N TYR A 273 18.62 -16.73 20.96
CA TYR A 273 19.00 -15.78 22.01
C TYR A 273 19.96 -14.70 21.51
N LEU A 274 21.01 -15.08 20.76
CA LEU A 274 21.97 -14.14 20.19
C LEU A 274 21.34 -13.22 19.13
N LEU A 275 20.44 -13.76 18.30
CA LEU A 275 19.69 -12.98 17.31
C LEU A 275 18.80 -11.93 18.00
N ASP A 276 18.02 -12.36 18.99
CA ASP A 276 17.11 -11.48 19.73
C ASP A 276 17.88 -10.42 20.52
N THR A 277 18.98 -10.80 21.16
CA THR A 277 19.88 -9.88 21.85
C THR A 277 20.46 -8.85 20.89
N LYS A 278 20.88 -9.28 19.69
CA LYS A 278 21.46 -8.38 18.69
C LYS A 278 20.45 -7.35 18.20
N ILE A 279 19.22 -7.76 17.89
CA ILE A 279 18.14 -6.86 17.46
C ILE A 279 17.78 -5.88 18.59
N THR A 280 17.65 -6.39 19.81
CA THR A 280 17.24 -5.58 20.97
C THR A 280 18.28 -4.51 21.32
N ASN A 281 19.57 -4.84 21.24
CA ASN A 281 20.67 -3.94 21.60
C ASN A 281 21.00 -2.87 20.55
N MET A 282 20.44 -2.95 19.34
CA MET A 282 20.58 -1.86 18.36
C MET A 282 19.90 -0.59 18.86
N PHE A 283 20.51 0.57 18.60
CA PHE A 283 20.14 1.81 19.24
C PHE A 283 18.98 2.51 18.53
N SER A 284 18.98 2.46 17.20
CA SER A 284 17.99 3.13 16.36
C SER A 284 17.03 2.14 15.67
N ILE A 285 15.82 2.61 15.37
CA ILE A 285 14.84 1.80 14.63
C ILE A 285 15.30 1.56 13.19
N GLU A 286 16.05 2.50 12.61
CA GLU A 286 16.63 2.41 11.29
C GLU A 286 17.66 1.27 11.20
N GLU A 287 18.56 1.16 12.19
CA GLU A 287 19.52 0.04 12.28
C GLU A 287 18.80 -1.30 12.43
N LYS A 288 17.74 -1.36 13.26
CA LYS A 288 16.95 -2.58 13.44
C LYS A 288 16.26 -2.99 12.15
N MET A 289 15.64 -2.04 11.44
CA MET A 289 14.97 -2.30 10.17
C MET A 289 15.95 -2.77 9.11
N ASP A 290 17.10 -2.10 8.94
CA ASP A 290 18.15 -2.52 8.01
C ASP A 290 18.66 -3.93 8.31
N PHE A 291 18.86 -4.24 9.60
CA PHE A 291 19.24 -5.59 10.01
C PHE A 291 18.17 -6.63 9.67
N VAL A 292 16.90 -6.36 9.97
CA VAL A 292 15.79 -7.28 9.63
C VAL A 292 15.71 -7.52 8.12
N LEU A 293 15.79 -6.45 7.33
CA LEU A 293 15.72 -6.55 5.87
C LEU A 293 16.87 -7.38 5.27
N LYS A 294 18.05 -7.40 5.91
CA LYS A 294 19.23 -8.17 5.48
C LYS A 294 19.24 -9.62 5.96
N THR A 295 18.63 -9.89 7.12
CA THR A 295 18.75 -11.17 7.82
C THR A 295 17.50 -12.03 7.77
N PHE A 296 16.39 -11.51 7.27
CA PHE A 296 15.15 -12.25 7.09
C PHE A 296 14.76 -12.37 5.61
N LYS A 297 14.03 -13.43 5.33
CA LYS A 297 13.43 -13.76 4.03
C LYS A 297 11.93 -13.97 4.20
N VAL A 298 11.19 -13.73 3.13
CA VAL A 298 9.76 -14.00 3.03
C VAL A 298 9.56 -15.25 2.21
N CYS A 299 8.83 -16.21 2.75
CA CYS A 299 8.62 -17.52 2.17
C CYS A 299 7.15 -17.76 1.87
N ARG A 300 6.85 -18.42 0.76
CA ARG A 300 5.51 -18.92 0.43
C ARG A 300 5.56 -20.41 0.15
N ILE A 301 4.44 -21.09 0.38
CA ILE A 301 4.26 -22.48 -0.03
C ILE A 301 3.41 -22.46 -1.30
N GLU A 302 3.89 -23.11 -2.37
CA GLU A 302 3.04 -23.33 -3.54
C GLU A 302 2.28 -24.65 -3.37
N HIS A 303 0.95 -24.60 -3.31
CA HIS A 303 0.15 -25.80 -3.39
C HIS A 303 0.24 -26.39 -4.80
N VAL A 304 0.55 -27.68 -4.87
CA VAL A 304 0.68 -28.44 -6.12
C VAL A 304 -0.70 -28.55 -6.77
N ALA A 305 -0.98 -27.64 -7.71
CA ALA A 305 -2.08 -27.82 -8.65
C ALA A 305 -1.51 -28.47 -9.92
N ASP A 306 -1.96 -29.69 -10.22
CA ASP A 306 -1.87 -30.35 -11.53
C ASP A 306 -0.51 -30.31 -12.25
N GLY A 307 0.54 -30.81 -11.59
CA GLY A 307 1.71 -31.39 -12.27
C GLY A 307 2.69 -30.42 -12.91
N LYS A 308 2.58 -29.11 -12.65
CA LYS A 308 3.57 -28.10 -13.07
C LYS A 308 3.92 -27.18 -11.91
N SER A 309 4.90 -27.56 -11.10
CA SER A 309 5.54 -26.64 -10.15
C SER A 309 7.04 -26.83 -10.15
N GLU A 310 7.77 -25.71 -10.10
CA GLU A 310 9.17 -25.66 -9.72
C GLU A 310 9.26 -25.93 -8.21
N GLY A 311 10.00 -26.95 -7.78
CA GLY A 311 10.28 -27.22 -6.36
C GLY A 311 9.31 -28.17 -5.66
N THR A 312 9.39 -29.47 -5.96
CA THR A 312 8.91 -30.53 -5.08
C THR A 312 10.10 -31.39 -4.67
N GLU A 313 10.24 -31.67 -3.38
CA GLU A 313 11.16 -32.68 -2.90
C GLU A 313 10.41 -34.01 -2.71
N GLU A 314 11.02 -35.09 -3.15
CA GLU A 314 10.50 -36.44 -2.98
C GLU A 314 11.04 -36.98 -1.66
N ILE A 315 10.18 -37.05 -0.64
CA ILE A 315 10.56 -37.64 0.65
C ILE A 315 10.15 -39.11 0.61
N VAL A 316 11.15 -39.99 0.74
CA VAL A 316 10.95 -41.43 0.95
C VAL A 316 10.69 -41.65 2.43
N ILE A 317 9.48 -42.08 2.78
CA ILE A 317 9.14 -42.46 4.15
C ILE A 317 9.38 -43.97 4.26
N GLU A 318 10.41 -44.37 5.01
CA GLU A 318 10.57 -45.77 5.43
C GLU A 318 9.68 -46.02 6.66
N GLU A 319 8.57 -46.72 6.47
CA GLU A 319 7.78 -47.24 7.59
C GLU A 319 8.49 -48.47 8.16
N THR A 320 9.10 -48.34 9.34
CA THR A 320 9.60 -49.50 10.10
C THR A 320 8.43 -50.19 10.79
N GLY A 321 7.74 -51.07 10.07
CA GLY A 321 6.82 -52.03 10.67
C GLY A 321 7.58 -53.18 11.33
N GLU A 322 7.36 -53.41 12.62
CA GLU A 322 7.72 -54.65 13.31
C GLU A 322 6.84 -55.81 12.78
N SER A 323 7.06 -56.26 11.55
CA SER A 323 6.89 -57.66 11.17
C SER A 323 7.39 -57.86 9.75
N SER A 324 8.10 -58.96 9.57
CA SER A 324 8.70 -59.39 8.31
C SER A 324 7.66 -59.69 7.24
N SER A 325 7.27 -58.69 6.45
CA SER A 325 6.89 -58.85 5.04
C SER A 325 6.71 -57.49 4.36
N SER A 326 7.45 -57.30 3.26
CA SER A 326 7.39 -56.17 2.29
C SER A 326 7.57 -54.75 2.85
N LYS A 327 8.74 -54.17 2.61
CA LYS A 327 8.93 -52.70 2.62
C LYS A 327 8.07 -52.10 1.50
N ALA A 328 7.06 -51.31 1.85
CA ALA A 328 6.37 -50.46 0.90
C ALA A 328 7.04 -49.07 0.96
N GLU A 329 7.80 -48.71 -0.07
CA GLU A 329 8.31 -47.35 -0.22
C GLU A 329 7.19 -46.47 -0.76
N THR A 330 6.61 -45.62 0.10
CA THR A 330 5.72 -44.55 -0.35
C THR A 330 6.50 -43.26 -0.48
N SER A 331 6.63 -42.74 -1.70
CA SER A 331 7.17 -41.41 -1.92
C SER A 331 6.07 -40.36 -1.80
N LYS A 332 6.29 -39.33 -0.97
CA LYS A 332 5.41 -38.17 -0.88
C LYS A 332 6.14 -36.96 -1.45
N LYS A 333 5.52 -36.30 -2.43
CA LYS A 333 5.99 -35.00 -2.91
C LYS A 333 5.62 -33.93 -1.89
N VAL A 334 6.61 -33.34 -1.24
CA VAL A 334 6.42 -32.25 -0.29
C VAL A 334 6.69 -30.91 -1.01
N PRO A 335 5.77 -29.94 -0.90
CA PRO A 335 6.00 -28.60 -1.45
C PRO A 335 7.23 -27.95 -0.81
N VAL A 336 8.18 -27.47 -1.63
CA VAL A 336 9.32 -26.71 -1.13
C VAL A 336 8.91 -25.23 -1.00
N PRO A 337 9.15 -24.58 0.14
CA PRO A 337 8.89 -23.16 0.27
C PRO A 337 9.77 -22.33 -0.69
N ILE A 338 9.15 -21.44 -1.46
CA ILE A 338 9.87 -20.46 -2.27
C ILE A 338 10.14 -19.24 -1.39
N CYS A 339 11.41 -18.92 -1.18
CA CYS A 339 11.81 -17.81 -0.32
C CYS A 339 12.61 -16.74 -1.07
N LEU A 340 12.38 -15.48 -0.73
CA LEU A 340 13.14 -14.33 -1.24
C LEU A 340 13.62 -13.48 -0.05
N LYS A 341 14.83 -12.93 -0.14
CA LYS A 341 15.31 -11.98 0.88
C LYS A 341 14.42 -10.75 0.91
N MET A 342 14.18 -10.19 2.10
CA MET A 342 13.32 -9.00 2.25
C MET A 342 13.89 -7.74 1.57
N ASN A 343 15.20 -7.71 1.32
CA ASN A 343 15.87 -6.66 0.57
C ASN A 343 16.23 -7.05 -0.87
N ASP A 344 15.67 -8.16 -1.40
CA ASP A 344 15.91 -8.58 -2.78
C ASP A 344 15.21 -7.62 -3.76
N LYS A 345 15.80 -7.42 -4.95
CA LYS A 345 15.18 -6.65 -6.04
C LYS A 345 13.80 -7.17 -6.49
N LYS A 346 13.51 -8.45 -6.22
CA LYS A 346 12.23 -9.13 -6.46
C LYS A 346 11.22 -8.93 -5.32
N THR A 347 11.57 -8.19 -4.29
CA THR A 347 10.67 -7.75 -3.23
C THR A 347 10.54 -6.23 -3.23
N MET A 348 9.41 -5.70 -2.74
CA MET A 348 9.14 -4.27 -2.66
C MET A 348 8.24 -3.98 -1.44
N ASN A 349 8.38 -2.80 -0.84
CA ASN A 349 7.59 -2.34 0.31
C ASN A 349 7.81 -3.15 1.61
N MET A 350 8.94 -3.85 1.72
CA MET A 350 9.26 -4.67 2.89
C MET A 350 9.67 -3.85 4.13
N GLU A 351 9.90 -2.55 4.00
CA GLU A 351 10.18 -1.65 5.13
C GLU A 351 8.99 -1.60 6.11
N GLY A 352 7.76 -1.49 5.60
CA GLY A 352 6.56 -1.53 6.43
C GLY A 352 6.43 -2.87 7.16
N VAL A 353 6.67 -3.97 6.45
CA VAL A 353 6.65 -5.32 7.02
C VAL A 353 7.72 -5.48 8.11
N ALA A 354 8.96 -5.05 7.86
CA ALA A 354 10.06 -5.11 8.82
C ALA A 354 9.76 -4.26 10.08
N ARG A 355 9.21 -3.06 9.89
CA ARG A 355 8.83 -2.20 11.02
C ARG A 355 7.72 -2.82 11.85
N LEU A 356 6.68 -3.34 11.21
CA LEU A 356 5.58 -4.03 11.90
C LEU A 356 6.09 -5.27 12.62
N PHE A 357 6.94 -6.07 11.98
CA PHE A 357 7.58 -7.25 12.58
C PHE A 357 8.33 -6.89 13.87
N LEU A 358 9.12 -5.81 13.87
CA LEU A 358 9.82 -5.32 15.06
C LEU A 358 8.85 -4.87 16.17
N VAL A 359 7.76 -4.17 15.82
CA VAL A 359 6.75 -3.75 16.79
C VAL A 359 6.07 -4.96 17.44
N LYS A 360 5.72 -5.98 16.65
CA LYS A 360 4.92 -7.11 17.13
C LYS A 360 5.73 -8.21 17.81
N LEU A 361 6.99 -8.43 17.42
CA LEU A 361 7.81 -9.52 17.95
C LEU A 361 8.99 -9.06 18.80
N TYR A 362 9.44 -7.80 18.66
CA TYR A 362 10.60 -7.26 19.37
C TYR A 362 10.26 -6.11 20.32
N GLY A 363 8.97 -5.79 20.49
CA GLY A 363 8.51 -4.78 21.45
C GLY A 363 8.89 -3.34 21.07
N GLU A 364 9.18 -3.08 19.80
CA GLU A 364 9.40 -1.71 19.32
C GLU A 364 8.14 -0.86 19.45
N MET A 365 8.35 0.44 19.63
CA MET A 365 7.26 1.40 19.81
C MET A 365 6.39 1.50 18.55
N PRO A 366 5.05 1.48 18.67
CA PRO A 366 4.15 1.76 17.55
C PRO A 366 4.49 3.08 16.87
N PHE A 367 4.28 3.17 15.56
CA PHE A 367 4.80 4.29 14.78
C PHE A 367 4.24 5.66 15.18
N LEU A 368 2.94 5.75 15.47
CA LEU A 368 2.35 7.01 15.91
C LEU A 368 2.92 7.45 17.27
N GLU A 369 3.13 6.52 18.20
CA GLU A 369 3.78 6.79 19.48
C GLU A 369 5.25 7.20 19.29
N PHE A 370 5.96 6.54 18.37
CA PHE A 370 7.33 6.91 18.00
C PHE A 370 7.38 8.37 17.51
N LEU A 371 6.47 8.76 16.62
CA LEU A 371 6.36 10.14 16.15
C LEU A 371 6.03 11.12 17.28
N GLU A 372 5.20 10.72 18.25
CA GLU A 372 4.90 11.56 19.43
C GLU A 372 6.10 11.73 20.36
N LYS A 373 6.90 10.68 20.57
CA LYS A 373 8.12 10.76 21.38
C LYS A 373 9.20 11.62 20.73
N GLN A 374 9.32 11.56 19.41
CA GLN A 374 10.23 12.47 18.68
C GLN A 374 9.83 13.94 18.89
N LYS A 375 8.52 14.25 18.95
CA LYS A 375 8.03 15.60 19.29
C LYS A 375 8.43 16.05 20.70
N SER A 376 8.26 15.18 21.69
CA SER A 376 8.45 15.56 23.10
C SER A 376 9.92 15.73 23.48
N ASN A 377 10.81 14.95 22.88
CA ASN A 377 12.25 15.03 23.15
C ASN A 377 12.90 16.28 22.55
N GLN A 378 12.20 16.96 21.65
CA GLN A 378 12.70 18.13 20.96
C GLN A 378 11.82 19.36 21.26
N GLY A 379 12.06 20.03 22.39
CA GLY A 379 11.51 21.37 22.66
C GLY A 379 11.86 22.46 21.63
N THR A 380 12.44 22.08 20.48
CA THR A 380 12.87 22.92 19.35
C THR A 380 12.64 22.29 17.97
N TYR A 381 12.07 21.08 17.85
CA TYR A 381 11.69 20.53 16.54
C TYR A 381 10.21 20.18 16.54
N VAL A 382 9.50 21.06 15.85
CA VAL A 382 8.05 21.05 15.74
C VAL A 382 7.64 19.95 14.76
N VAL A 383 7.45 18.71 15.22
CA VAL A 383 6.40 17.86 14.62
C VAL A 383 5.08 18.21 15.29
N LYS A 384 4.64 19.46 15.17
CA LYS A 384 3.27 19.83 15.53
C LYS A 384 2.32 18.83 14.88
N ARG A 385 1.25 18.49 15.59
CA ARG A 385 0.11 17.67 15.10
C ARG A 385 -0.48 18.12 13.75
N GLU A 386 0.02 19.20 13.15
CA GLU A 386 -0.52 19.86 11.97
C GLU A 386 -0.21 19.15 10.64
N LYS A 387 0.62 18.09 10.58
CA LYS A 387 1.01 17.47 9.29
C LYS A 387 1.07 15.95 9.24
N VAL A 388 0.52 15.25 10.23
CA VAL A 388 -0.13 13.98 9.92
C VAL A 388 -1.52 14.41 9.47
N PRO A 389 -1.90 14.26 8.19
CA PRO A 389 -3.25 14.60 7.75
C PRO A 389 -4.25 14.04 8.76
N THR A 390 -5.24 14.84 9.17
CA THR A 390 -6.30 14.40 10.10
C THR A 390 -6.90 13.05 9.66
N ALA A 391 -6.94 12.83 8.34
CA ALA A 391 -7.33 11.60 7.64
C ALA A 391 -6.50 10.35 8.00
N ILE A 392 -5.23 10.47 8.39
CA ILE A 392 -4.38 9.32 8.79
C ILE A 392 -4.68 8.86 10.23
N THR A 393 -5.28 9.71 11.08
CA THR A 393 -5.47 9.40 12.52
C THR A 393 -6.91 9.03 12.89
N GLY A 394 -7.81 8.89 11.91
CA GLY A 394 -9.21 8.48 12.12
C GLY A 394 -10.05 9.43 12.99
N LYS A 395 -9.50 10.53 13.50
CA LYS A 395 -10.21 11.47 14.39
C LYS A 395 -10.96 12.52 13.59
N LYS A 396 -12.05 12.10 12.94
CA LYS A 396 -13.30 12.86 12.82
C LYS A 396 -14.45 11.92 12.43
N ARG A 397 -15.24 11.50 13.42
CA ARG A 397 -16.65 11.17 13.21
C ARG A 397 -17.33 12.45 12.72
N LEU A 398 -17.67 12.53 11.42
CA LEU A 398 -18.71 13.45 10.97
C LEU A 398 -20.07 12.86 11.32
N HIS A 399 -20.43 12.93 12.60
CA HIS A 399 -21.83 13.00 12.99
C HIS A 399 -22.21 14.48 13.05
N GLY A 400 -23.19 14.85 12.23
CA GLY A 400 -24.03 16.02 12.44
C GLY A 400 -23.73 17.21 11.55
N GLU A 401 -24.39 17.27 10.40
CA GLU A 401 -25.31 18.39 10.20
C GLU A 401 -26.70 17.80 9.99
N ALA A 402 -27.56 18.11 10.94
CA ALA A 402 -28.96 17.77 10.93
C ALA A 402 -29.61 18.37 9.69
N SER A 403 -30.50 17.58 9.09
CA SER A 403 -31.52 18.05 8.17
C SER A 403 -32.29 19.20 8.81
N ASP A 404 -32.05 20.42 8.35
CA ASP A 404 -32.96 21.53 8.65
C ASP A 404 -34.26 21.32 7.88
N THR A 405 -35.23 20.81 8.63
CA THR A 405 -36.64 20.80 8.29
C THR A 405 -37.14 22.23 8.14
N HIS A 406 -37.37 22.68 6.90
CA HIS A 406 -38.31 23.77 6.66
C HIS A 406 -39.71 23.22 6.43
N HIS A 407 -40.50 23.22 7.51
CA HIS A 407 -41.96 23.26 7.46
C HIS A 407 -42.41 24.62 6.94
N GLY A 408 -43.03 24.62 5.76
CA GLY A 408 -43.84 25.71 5.23
C GLY A 408 -45.05 25.13 4.51
N HIS A 409 -46.22 25.27 5.13
CA HIS A 409 -47.49 24.69 4.70
C HIS A 409 -47.94 25.08 3.27
N GLY A 410 -48.29 24.05 2.50
CA GLY A 410 -49.62 23.81 1.93
C GLY A 410 -50.28 24.90 1.07
N LYS A 411 -50.45 24.59 -0.23
CA LYS A 411 -51.76 24.58 -0.92
C LYS A 411 -51.61 23.86 -2.27
N GLY A 412 -52.41 22.81 -2.48
CA GLY A 412 -52.29 21.92 -3.63
C GLY A 412 -52.96 22.41 -4.91
N LYS A 413 -52.68 21.69 -6.01
CA LYS A 413 -53.65 21.30 -7.04
C LYS A 413 -53.00 20.36 -8.10
N LYS A 414 -53.56 19.15 -8.14
CA LYS A 414 -53.86 18.26 -9.29
C LYS A 414 -53.09 18.34 -10.62
N SER A 415 -52.60 17.15 -11.01
CA SER A 415 -52.69 16.46 -12.32
C SER A 415 -52.18 17.14 -13.60
N SER A 416 -51.24 16.49 -14.30
CA SER A 416 -51.51 15.71 -15.52
C SER A 416 -50.22 15.31 -16.25
N ARG A 417 -50.03 14.00 -16.51
CA ARG A 417 -49.09 13.46 -17.51
C ARG A 417 -49.51 13.89 -18.92
N PRO A 418 -48.57 14.06 -19.87
CA PRO A 418 -48.84 13.81 -21.27
C PRO A 418 -48.18 12.51 -21.77
N PRO A 419 -48.72 11.87 -22.82
CA PRO A 419 -48.40 10.49 -23.18
C PRO A 419 -47.44 10.36 -24.37
N SER A 420 -46.83 9.18 -24.43
CA SER A 420 -46.17 8.57 -25.57
C SER A 420 -47.03 8.55 -26.83
N LYS A 421 -46.44 8.88 -28.00
CA LYS A 421 -46.98 8.50 -29.32
C LYS A 421 -45.93 7.73 -30.12
N LYS A 422 -46.32 6.54 -30.56
CA LYS A 422 -45.67 5.72 -31.59
C LYS A 422 -46.56 5.74 -32.86
N ARG A 423 -45.87 5.74 -34.02
CA ARG A 423 -46.20 5.19 -35.36
C ARG A 423 -47.18 5.89 -36.31
N SER A 424 -46.65 6.24 -37.49
CA SER A 424 -47.02 5.72 -38.85
C SER A 424 -46.09 6.41 -39.89
N GLY A 425 -45.25 5.72 -40.69
CA GLY A 425 -45.55 5.23 -42.06
C GLY A 425 -46.01 6.37 -42.98
N SER A 426 -45.40 6.74 -44.12
CA SER A 426 -44.75 5.96 -45.20
C SER A 426 -44.18 6.96 -46.28
N PRO A 427 -43.74 6.60 -47.52
CA PRO A 427 -42.44 7.03 -48.08
C PRO A 427 -42.49 7.88 -49.38
N THR A 428 -41.41 8.59 -49.73
CA THR A 428 -41.14 8.99 -51.14
C THR A 428 -39.65 9.23 -51.44
N LYS A 429 -39.17 8.42 -52.40
CA LYS A 429 -38.15 8.58 -53.45
C LYS A 429 -37.32 9.88 -53.54
N GLY A 430 -36.00 9.68 -53.66
CA GLY A 430 -35.17 10.03 -54.84
C GLY A 430 -34.84 11.51 -55.10
N HIS A 431 -33.61 11.91 -54.80
CA HIS A 431 -32.54 12.15 -55.78
C HIS A 431 -31.19 12.31 -55.08
#